data_AF-A0A176WQC2-F1
#
_entry.id   AF-A0A176WQC2-F1
#
_cell.length_a   1.000
_cell.length_b   1.000
_cell.length_c   1.000
_cell.angle_alpha   90.00
_cell.angle_beta   90.00
_cell.angle_gamma   90.00
#
_symmetry.space_group_name_H-M   'P 1'
#
loop_
_entity.id
_entity.type
_entity.pdbx_description
1 polymer ?
#
loop_
_entity_poly.entity_id
_entity_poly.type
_entity_poly.pdbx_seq_one_letter_code
_entity_poly.pdbx_strand_id
1 'polypeptide(L)'
;MEIRAVALMSGDSRSRRRVAKRLESFLSRSWDAIANLKAEVTEVLRRLGLRKRADDWTVSEVQFKNSFSLRVCVLRSVTAQEEL
;
A
#
# COMPACT_ATOMS: atom_id res chain seq x y z
N MET A 1 -0.83 0.66 -18.07
CA MET A 1 -0.50 1.64 -17.00
C MET A 1 1.01 1.93 -16.91
N GLU A 2 1.87 1.04 -17.40
CA GLU A 2 3.34 1.12 -17.22
C GLU A 2 4.01 2.29 -17.96
N ILE A 3 3.49 2.70 -19.13
CA ILE A 3 4.05 3.79 -19.94
C ILE A 3 4.08 5.13 -19.17
N ARG A 4 3.09 5.37 -18.29
CA ARG A 4 3.04 6.59 -17.47
C ARG A 4 4.05 6.58 -16.32
N ALA A 5 4.40 5.40 -15.79
CA ALA A 5 5.39 5.26 -14.72
C ALA A 5 6.82 5.53 -15.24
N VAL A 6 7.15 5.06 -16.44
CA VAL A 6 8.45 5.30 -17.08
C VAL A 6 8.67 6.80 -17.34
N ALA A 7 7.65 7.51 -17.84
CA ALA A 7 7.72 8.95 -18.04
C ALA A 7 7.88 9.73 -16.71
N LEU A 8 7.30 9.25 -15.61
CA LEU A 8 7.44 9.88 -14.30
C LEU A 8 8.83 9.66 -13.68
N MET A 9 9.48 8.52 -13.94
CA MET A 9 10.88 8.29 -13.54
C MET A 9 11.89 9.14 -14.34
N SER A 10 11.52 9.55 -15.56
CA SER A 10 12.34 10.41 -16.44
C SER A 10 12.27 11.90 -16.09
N GLY A 11 11.36 12.33 -15.20
CA GLY A 11 11.26 13.72 -14.76
C GLY A 11 12.35 14.13 -13.76
N ASP A 12 12.64 15.44 -13.65
CA ASP A 12 13.57 16.00 -12.65
C ASP A 12 13.29 15.48 -11.22
N SER A 13 14.32 15.42 -10.37
CA SER A 13 14.27 14.85 -9.01
C SER A 13 13.10 15.38 -8.18
N ARG A 14 12.75 16.67 -8.38
CA ARG A 14 11.60 17.33 -7.74
C ARG A 14 10.25 16.80 -8.20
N SER A 15 10.13 16.40 -9.47
CA SER A 15 8.94 15.74 -10.03
C SER A 15 8.80 14.34 -9.45
N ARG A 16 9.86 13.54 -9.47
CA ARG A 16 9.90 12.19 -8.87
C ARG A 16 9.51 12.23 -7.39
N ARG A 17 10.08 13.14 -6.61
CA ARG A 17 9.77 13.31 -5.17
C ARG A 17 8.29 13.64 -4.93
N ARG A 18 7.67 14.49 -5.76
CA ARG A 18 6.23 14.81 -5.65
C ARG A 18 5.34 13.60 -5.95
N VAL A 19 5.70 12.81 -6.95
CA VAL A 19 5.00 11.58 -7.31
C VAL A 19 5.13 10.55 -6.18
N ALA A 20 6.34 10.38 -5.63
CA ALA A 20 6.60 9.47 -4.53
C ALA A 20 5.74 9.81 -3.29
N LYS A 21 5.68 11.10 -2.91
CA LYS A 21 4.84 11.56 -1.79
C LYS A 21 3.34 11.32 -2.04
N ARG A 22 2.87 11.56 -3.27
CA ARG A 22 1.46 11.27 -3.63
C ARG A 22 1.17 9.78 -3.56
N LEU A 23 2.09 8.95 -4.02
CA LEU A 23 1.97 7.51 -3.95
C LEU A 23 1.94 7.03 -2.50
N GLU A 24 2.85 7.52 -1.65
CA GLU A 24 2.87 7.20 -0.23
C GLU A 24 1.56 7.57 0.46
N SER A 25 1.03 8.77 0.23
CA SER A 25 -0.27 9.20 0.75
C SER A 25 -1.43 8.33 0.23
N PHE A 26 -1.43 8.00 -1.06
CA PHE A 26 -2.44 7.14 -1.66
C PHE A 26 -2.42 5.75 -1.02
N LEU A 27 -1.24 5.13 -0.89
CA LEU A 27 -1.10 3.81 -0.29
C LEU A 27 -1.51 3.81 1.18
N SER A 28 -1.17 4.85 1.95
CA SER A 28 -1.64 5.01 3.34
C SER A 28 -3.16 5.01 3.42
N ARG A 29 -3.82 5.84 2.59
CA ARG A 29 -5.29 5.92 2.58
C ARG A 29 -5.94 4.63 2.09
N SER A 30 -5.34 3.96 1.11
CA SER A 30 -5.80 2.65 0.65
C SER A 30 -5.69 1.60 1.76
N TRP A 31 -4.62 1.65 2.55
CA TRP A 31 -4.42 0.75 3.69
C TRP A 31 -5.51 0.95 4.75
N ASP A 32 -5.79 2.19 5.12
CA ASP A 32 -6.84 2.51 6.09
C ASP A 32 -8.23 2.08 5.58
N ALA A 33 -8.51 2.30 4.29
CA ALA A 33 -9.77 1.87 3.69
C ALA A 33 -9.93 0.34 3.66
N ILE A 34 -8.85 -0.39 3.37
CA ILE A 34 -8.84 -1.85 3.43
C ILE A 34 -9.04 -2.33 4.87
N ALA A 35 -8.40 -1.69 5.86
CA ALA A 35 -8.58 -2.01 7.28
C ALA A 35 -10.01 -1.71 7.78
N ASN A 36 -10.66 -0.67 7.27
CA ASN A 36 -12.06 -0.40 7.59
C ASN A 36 -12.99 -1.45 6.95
N LEU A 37 -12.81 -1.73 5.66
CA LEU A 37 -13.56 -2.79 4.97
C LEU A 37 -13.33 -4.15 5.63
N LYS A 38 -12.10 -4.40 6.13
CA LYS A 38 -11.80 -5.55 6.97
C LYS A 38 -12.78 -5.62 8.14
N ALA A 39 -12.78 -4.61 8.98
CA ALA A 39 -13.59 -4.60 10.20
C ALA A 39 -15.07 -4.84 9.90
N GLU A 40 -15.61 -4.18 8.87
CA GLU A 40 -17.00 -4.34 8.44
C GLU A 40 -17.32 -5.76 7.98
N VAL A 41 -16.51 -6.35 7.09
CA VAL A 41 -16.71 -7.73 6.62
C VAL A 41 -16.61 -8.73 7.76
N THR A 42 -15.67 -8.52 8.68
CA THR A 42 -15.51 -9.36 9.88
C THR A 42 -16.75 -9.31 10.75
N GLU A 43 -17.29 -8.11 10.99
CA GLU A 43 -18.49 -7.93 11.79
C GLU A 43 -19.72 -8.57 11.11
N VAL A 44 -19.86 -8.44 9.80
CA VAL A 44 -20.91 -9.12 9.02
C VAL A 44 -20.78 -10.64 9.13
N LEU A 45 -19.57 -11.20 8.94
CA LEU A 45 -19.32 -12.62 9.08
C LEU A 45 -19.59 -13.12 10.50
N ARG A 46 -19.24 -12.33 11.52
CA ARG A 46 -19.52 -12.62 12.93
C ARG A 46 -21.03 -12.69 13.18
N ARG A 47 -21.80 -11.74 12.65
CA ARG A 47 -23.28 -11.73 12.75
C ARG A 47 -23.92 -12.92 12.05
N LEU A 48 -23.32 -13.41 10.97
CA LEU A 48 -23.79 -14.60 10.23
C LEU A 48 -23.28 -15.93 10.82
N GLY A 49 -22.50 -15.91 11.92
CA GLY A 49 -21.94 -17.13 12.52
C GLY A 49 -20.78 -17.76 11.73
N LEU A 50 -20.23 -17.07 10.72
CA LEU A 50 -19.20 -17.57 9.80
C LEU A 50 -17.77 -17.25 10.27
N ARG A 51 -17.47 -17.43 11.55
CA ARG A 51 -16.18 -17.01 12.16
C ARG A 51 -14.95 -17.64 11.51
N LYS A 52 -15.00 -18.92 11.09
CA LYS A 52 -13.85 -19.61 10.47
C LYS A 52 -13.32 -18.93 9.20
N ARG A 53 -14.19 -18.28 8.40
CA ARG A 53 -13.76 -17.51 7.20
C ARG A 53 -13.08 -16.18 7.55
N ALA A 54 -13.37 -15.64 8.74
CA ALA A 54 -12.78 -14.41 9.22
C ALA A 54 -11.39 -14.60 9.83
N ASP A 55 -10.85 -15.82 9.89
CA ASP A 55 -9.48 -16.07 10.33
C ASP A 55 -8.52 -16.23 9.13
N ASP A 56 -8.97 -16.84 8.02
CA ASP A 56 -8.16 -17.15 6.83
C ASP A 56 -7.50 -15.94 6.16
N TRP A 57 -8.19 -14.81 6.12
CA TRP A 57 -7.70 -13.56 5.52
C TRP A 57 -6.63 -12.83 6.35
N THR A 58 -6.35 -13.25 7.59
CA THR A 58 -5.27 -12.66 8.42
C THR A 58 -3.88 -13.04 7.89
N VAL A 59 -3.77 -14.21 7.23
CA VAL A 59 -2.53 -14.68 6.59
C VAL A 59 -2.15 -13.81 5.39
N SER A 60 -3.13 -13.38 4.58
CA SER A 60 -2.91 -12.47 3.45
C SER A 60 -2.49 -11.07 3.89
N GLU A 61 -2.87 -10.64 5.11
CA GLU A 61 -2.50 -9.33 5.65
C GLU A 61 -0.99 -9.22 5.89
N VAL A 62 -0.35 -10.28 6.39
CA VAL A 62 1.10 -10.30 6.65
C VAL A 62 1.88 -10.26 5.33
N GLN A 63 1.46 -11.02 4.33
CA GLN A 63 2.12 -11.01 3.02
C GLN A 63 1.96 -9.67 2.30
N PHE A 64 0.78 -9.06 2.39
CA PHE A 64 0.52 -7.76 1.77
C PHE A 64 1.24 -6.62 2.49
N LYS A 65 1.27 -6.62 3.84
CA LYS A 65 2.08 -5.70 4.65
C LYS A 65 3.56 -5.78 4.29
N ASN A 66 4.10 -6.99 4.15
CA ASN A 66 5.51 -7.19 3.79
C ASN A 66 5.79 -6.66 2.37
N SER A 67 4.93 -6.96 1.40
CA SER A 67 5.07 -6.46 0.03
C SER A 67 4.98 -4.94 -0.07
N PHE A 68 4.04 -4.32 0.66
CA PHE A 68 3.87 -2.87 0.69
C PHE A 68 4.98 -2.16 1.47
N SER A 69 5.38 -2.71 2.61
CA SER A 69 6.49 -2.18 3.41
C SER A 69 7.80 -2.21 2.62
N LEU A 70 8.08 -3.30 1.90
CA LEU A 70 9.22 -3.38 0.99
C LEU A 70 9.12 -2.36 -0.14
N ARG A 71 7.94 -2.17 -0.77
CA ARG A 71 7.75 -1.18 -1.84
C ARG A 71 7.89 0.27 -1.35
N VAL A 72 7.38 0.59 -0.16
CA VAL A 72 7.53 1.92 0.46
C VAL A 72 8.98 2.15 0.91
N CYS A 73 9.66 1.14 1.46
CA CYS A 73 11.09 1.20 1.75
C CYS A 73 11.90 1.46 0.49
N VAL A 74 11.67 0.72 -0.60
CA VAL A 74 12.35 0.94 -1.88
C VAL A 74 12.08 2.36 -2.41
N LEU A 75 10.85 2.86 -2.32
CA LEU A 75 10.51 4.22 -2.73
C LEU A 75 11.29 5.27 -1.89
N ARG A 76 11.42 5.05 -0.58
CA ARG A 76 12.19 5.91 0.32
C ARG A 76 13.69 5.85 0.06
N SER A 77 14.25 4.65 -0.18
CA SER A 77 15.66 4.46 -0.51
C SER A 77 16.04 5.13 -1.84
N VAL A 78 15.18 5.05 -2.86
CA VAL A 78 15.36 5.77 -4.13
C VAL A 78 15.37 7.28 -3.92
N THR A 79 14.54 7.81 -3.02
CA THR A 79 14.56 9.24 -2.69
C THR A 79 15.72 9.69 -1.78
N ALA A 80 16.37 8.75 -1.08
CA ALA A 80 17.48 9.03 -0.15
C ALA A 80 18.85 8.93 -0.85
N GLN A 81 18.97 8.11 -1.90
CA GLN A 81 20.22 7.95 -2.66
C GLN A 81 20.53 9.13 -3.59
N GLU A 82 19.61 10.08 -3.77
CA GLU A 82 19.82 11.34 -4.52
C GLU A 82 20.29 12.53 -3.65
N GLU A 83 20.57 12.33 -2.35
CA GLU A 83 21.07 13.37 -1.43
C GLU A 83 22.61 13.29 -1.19
N LEU A 84 23.35 12.53 -2.02
CA LEU A 84 24.82 12.46 -2.10
C LEU A 84 25.29 12.89 -3.49
#